data_AF-A0A3L6TP26-F1
#
_entry.id   AF-A0A3L6TP26-F1
#
_cell.length_a   1.000
_cell.length_b   1.000
_cell.length_c   1.000
_cell.angle_alpha   90.00
_cell.angle_beta   90.00
_cell.angle_gamma   90.00
#
_symmetry.space_group_name_H-M   'P 1'
#
loop_
_entity.id
_entity.type
_entity.pdbx_description
1 polymer ?
#
loop_
_entity_poly.entity_id
_entity_poly.type
_entity_poly.pdbx_seq_one_letter_code
_entity_poly.pdbx_strand_id
1 'polypeptide(L)'
;MAVASLLCRRVLSSPHAVSSCRNGSWHPHMWYPKAREKKRNVYLHVSPTNSGKTYNALKRLEASSSGVYCGPLRLLAREVAQRLNKINVPCNLITGQERDEIEGAKHTSVTVEMADVTTEYHCAVIDEIQMVGCKSRGFSFTRALLGLCSDELHVCGDPAAVPLIQRILEATGDLVTVQYYERLSPLVPLKFPLGSFSNIKAGDCLVTFSRREIYTLKKRIEMEGKHLCSVVYGSLPPETRTKQAGRYGSKFPVGEVTCLDAEDLPLLHSSLKSPSPIIEERFLEKAKLSPDYFIAECEDMLKVAAIVDDLPLGLYDKYLFCIRKGIVRLKEIFTPGTLQVPKTHNQLKELESVHKVLELYVWLSFRVEDSFPDREVAASQKSICSMLIEEYLERSGWQPQGRRKLLRGPQKLLRKYDASQMYDIFNLQKCLVSFSIMSGMTATGIF
;
A
#
# COMPACT_ATOMS: atom_id res chain seq x y z
N MET A 1 -16.75 -19.61 15.34
CA MET A 1 -17.68 -18.57 15.90
C MET A 1 -17.31 -18.10 17.31
N ALA A 2 -16.84 -18.99 18.21
CA ALA A 2 -16.39 -18.61 19.56
C ALA A 2 -15.17 -17.66 19.54
N VAL A 3 -14.22 -17.86 18.62
CA VAL A 3 -13.02 -17.01 18.46
C VAL A 3 -13.38 -15.59 18.02
N ALA A 4 -14.39 -15.40 17.15
CA ALA A 4 -14.87 -14.09 16.72
C ALA A 4 -15.57 -13.31 17.85
N SER A 5 -16.36 -14.01 18.67
CA SER A 5 -16.98 -13.45 19.88
C SER A 5 -15.93 -13.06 20.93
N LEU A 6 -14.83 -13.83 21.04
CA LEU A 6 -13.74 -13.58 21.98
C LEU A 6 -12.71 -12.55 21.50
N LEU A 7 -12.43 -12.45 20.20
CA LEU A 7 -11.62 -11.37 19.60
C LEU A 7 -12.21 -10.00 19.92
N CYS A 8 -13.53 -9.89 19.78
CA CYS A 8 -14.29 -8.70 20.17
C CYS A 8 -14.25 -8.47 21.70
N ARG A 9 -14.11 -9.52 22.53
CA ARG A 9 -14.01 -9.41 24.01
C ARG A 9 -12.59 -9.19 24.54
N ARG A 10 -11.53 -9.58 23.81
CA ARG A 10 -10.14 -9.56 24.29
C ARG A 10 -9.36 -8.30 23.96
N VAL A 11 -9.71 -7.60 22.87
CA VAL A 11 -9.34 -6.18 22.70
C VAL A 11 -9.85 -5.34 23.89
N LEU A 12 -10.93 -5.79 24.54
CA LEU A 12 -11.51 -5.17 25.74
C LEU A 12 -10.88 -5.68 27.06
N SER A 13 -9.90 -6.60 27.05
CA SER A 13 -9.35 -7.24 28.27
C SER A 13 -8.03 -6.65 28.77
N SER A 14 -7.60 -5.47 28.30
CA SER A 14 -6.59 -4.71 29.04
C SER A 14 -7.20 -4.34 30.41
N PRO A 15 -6.51 -4.54 31.55
CA PRO A 15 -7.04 -4.17 32.86
C PRO A 15 -7.49 -2.70 32.95
N HIS A 16 -6.96 -1.83 32.09
CA HIS A 16 -7.38 -0.42 31.96
C HIS A 16 -8.57 -0.21 31.02
N ALA A 17 -8.84 -1.13 30.08
CA ALA A 17 -10.00 -1.07 29.19
C ALA A 17 -11.28 -1.62 29.86
N VAL A 18 -11.15 -2.62 30.75
CA VAL A 18 -12.29 -3.29 31.41
C VAL A 18 -13.05 -2.36 32.36
N SER A 19 -12.39 -1.40 33.00
CA SER A 19 -13.05 -0.41 33.88
C SER A 19 -13.86 0.64 33.10
N SER A 20 -13.39 1.02 31.90
CA SER A 20 -14.09 1.97 31.00
C SER A 20 -15.29 1.35 30.27
N CYS A 21 -15.30 0.02 30.09
CA CYS A 21 -16.39 -0.71 29.41
C CYS A 21 -17.76 -0.58 30.08
N ARG A 22 -17.82 -0.37 31.41
CA ARG A 22 -19.10 -0.39 32.15
C ARG A 22 -19.99 0.83 31.93
N ASN A 23 -19.45 1.94 31.41
CA ASN A 23 -20.16 3.22 31.29
C ASN A 23 -20.36 3.71 29.84
N GLY A 24 -20.09 2.88 28.82
CA GLY A 24 -20.44 3.20 27.43
C GLY A 24 -19.63 4.33 26.76
N SER A 25 -18.60 4.88 27.43
CA SER A 25 -17.73 5.92 26.84
C SER A 25 -16.35 5.34 26.54
N TRP A 26 -16.10 5.09 25.25
CA TRP A 26 -14.79 4.68 24.75
C TRP A 26 -13.94 5.93 24.47
N HIS A 27 -12.76 6.01 25.09
CA HIS A 27 -11.80 7.10 24.88
C HIS A 27 -10.50 6.59 24.24
N PRO A 28 -10.45 6.35 22.91
CA PRO A 28 -9.29 5.75 22.24
C PRO A 28 -7.98 6.51 22.45
N HIS A 29 -8.04 7.83 22.65
CA HIS A 29 -6.86 8.66 22.92
C HIS A 29 -6.16 8.29 24.23
N MET A 30 -6.86 7.70 25.20
CA MET A 30 -6.32 7.28 26.50
C MET A 30 -5.50 5.99 26.41
N TRP A 31 -5.55 5.27 25.29
CA TRP A 31 -4.70 4.08 25.06
C TRP A 31 -3.24 4.43 24.83
N TYR A 32 -2.93 5.73 24.65
CA TYR A 32 -1.59 6.22 24.33
C TYR A 32 -1.10 7.24 25.37
N PRO A 33 -0.86 6.83 26.63
CA PRO A 33 -0.52 7.74 27.72
C PRO A 33 0.74 8.56 27.45
N LYS A 34 1.79 7.96 26.89
CA LYS A 34 3.03 8.68 26.51
C LYS A 34 2.78 9.87 25.57
N ALA A 35 1.88 9.70 24.59
CA ALA A 35 1.52 10.77 23.67
C ALA A 35 0.63 11.85 24.33
N ARG A 36 0.00 11.54 25.47
CA ARG A 36 -0.81 12.49 26.27
C ARG A 36 0.02 13.22 27.32
N GLU A 37 1.17 12.69 27.71
CA GLU A 37 2.14 13.39 28.57
C GLU A 37 2.77 14.60 27.87
N LYS A 38 2.76 14.62 26.53
CA LYS A 38 3.21 15.74 25.71
C LYS A 38 2.04 16.58 25.22
N LYS A 39 2.26 17.90 25.15
CA LYS A 39 1.37 18.82 24.43
C LYS A 39 1.85 18.93 22.99
N ARG A 40 1.26 18.14 22.08
CA ARG A 40 1.73 18.06 20.69
C ARG A 40 1.19 19.24 19.89
N ASN A 41 2.05 19.80 19.03
CA ASN A 41 1.64 20.79 18.04
C ASN A 41 1.32 20.06 16.73
N VAL A 42 0.06 20.12 16.29
CA VAL A 42 -0.41 19.44 15.09
C VAL A 42 -0.58 20.44 13.96
N TYR A 43 0.11 20.20 12.84
CA TYR A 43 0.00 20.99 11.62
C TYR A 43 -0.73 20.18 10.55
N LEU A 44 -1.97 20.56 10.24
CA LEU A 44 -2.77 19.95 9.19
C LEU A 44 -2.43 20.61 7.85
N HIS A 45 -1.66 19.94 7.01
CA HIS A 45 -1.32 20.37 5.65
C HIS A 45 -2.35 19.87 4.65
N VAL A 46 -3.22 20.77 4.21
CA VAL A 46 -4.49 20.42 3.57
C VAL A 46 -4.56 21.00 2.17
N SER A 47 -4.81 20.15 1.18
CA SER A 47 -4.97 20.57 -0.22
C SER A 47 -5.30 19.39 -1.15
N PRO A 48 -5.80 19.68 -2.37
CA PRO A 48 -5.82 18.71 -3.46
C PRO A 48 -4.44 18.09 -3.74
N THR A 49 -4.39 17.03 -4.56
CA THR A 49 -3.10 16.45 -5.00
C THR A 49 -2.25 17.46 -5.80
N ASN A 50 -0.92 17.32 -5.75
CA ASN A 50 0.04 18.18 -6.44
C ASN A 50 0.09 19.66 -5.97
N SER A 51 0.19 19.88 -4.66
CA SER A 51 0.19 21.19 -3.99
C SER A 51 1.43 21.48 -3.15
N GLY A 52 2.37 20.54 -3.07
CA GLY A 52 3.55 20.65 -2.21
C GLY A 52 3.29 20.44 -0.71
N LYS A 53 2.09 20.05 -0.27
CA LYS A 53 1.77 19.80 1.16
C LYS A 53 2.78 18.87 1.84
N THR A 54 3.03 17.70 1.25
CA THR A 54 3.95 16.69 1.77
C THR A 54 5.39 17.20 1.71
N TYR A 55 5.75 18.02 0.72
CA TYR A 55 7.09 18.60 0.63
C TYR A 55 7.43 19.49 1.83
N ASN A 56 6.49 20.33 2.28
CA ASN A 56 6.69 21.20 3.43
C ASN A 56 6.82 20.41 4.74
N ALA A 57 5.96 19.40 4.94
CA ALA A 57 6.06 18.50 6.09
C ALA A 57 7.40 17.73 6.11
N LEU A 58 7.85 17.23 4.94
CA LEU A 58 9.13 16.54 4.82
C LEU A 58 10.33 17.46 5.03
N LYS A 59 10.24 18.74 4.65
CA LYS A 59 11.28 19.73 4.95
C LYS A 59 11.40 20.01 6.44
N ARG A 60 10.28 20.01 7.16
CA ARG A 60 10.29 20.14 8.62
C ARG A 60 10.87 18.90 9.30
N LEU A 61 10.53 17.71 8.79
CA LEU A 61 11.09 16.42 9.22
C LEU A 61 12.61 16.38 9.02
N GLU A 62 13.10 16.79 7.84
CA GLU A 62 14.52 16.89 7.50
C GLU A 62 15.28 17.80 8.48
N ALA A 63 14.70 18.94 8.88
CA ALA A 63 15.31 19.89 9.80
C ALA A 63 15.22 19.49 11.29
N SER A 64 14.53 18.39 11.61
CA SER A 64 14.34 17.94 13.01
C SER A 64 15.50 17.07 13.50
N SER A 65 15.71 17.04 14.82
CA SER A 65 16.77 16.22 15.45
C SER A 65 16.47 14.72 15.46
N SER A 66 15.19 14.36 15.44
CA SER A 66 14.68 12.99 15.28
C SER A 66 13.28 13.02 14.68
N GLY A 67 12.92 11.99 13.93
CA GLY A 67 11.57 11.96 13.38
C GLY A 67 11.12 10.69 12.69
N VAL A 68 9.81 10.62 12.44
CA VAL A 68 9.19 9.48 11.77
C VAL A 68 8.28 9.94 10.64
N TYR A 69 8.44 9.33 9.46
CA TYR A 69 7.48 9.46 8.35
C TYR A 69 6.59 8.22 8.29
N CYS A 70 5.28 8.41 8.30
CA CYS A 70 4.28 7.35 8.20
C CYS A 70 3.54 7.47 6.87
N GLY A 71 3.93 6.65 5.90
CA GLY A 71 3.31 6.60 4.57
C GLY A 71 2.21 5.54 4.44
N PRO A 72 1.22 5.73 3.56
CA PRO A 72 0.18 4.74 3.27
C PRO A 72 0.68 3.55 2.43
N LEU A 73 1.83 3.71 1.77
CA LEU A 73 2.37 2.77 0.79
C LEU A 73 3.86 2.55 1.03
N ARG A 74 4.31 1.31 0.80
CA ARG A 74 5.73 0.94 0.84
C ARG A 74 6.60 1.77 -0.09
N LEU A 75 6.08 2.08 -1.29
CA LEU A 75 6.80 2.87 -2.28
C LEU A 75 7.13 4.26 -1.74
N LEU A 76 6.18 4.90 -1.07
CA LEU A 76 6.37 6.23 -0.47
C LEU A 76 7.33 6.18 0.72
N ALA A 77 7.19 5.18 1.59
CA ALA A 77 8.14 4.99 2.69
C ALA A 77 9.58 4.83 2.17
N ARG A 78 9.77 4.04 1.11
CA ARG A 78 11.07 3.87 0.45
C ARG A 78 11.58 5.16 -0.19
N GLU A 79 10.72 5.87 -0.92
CA GLU A 79 11.06 7.15 -1.55
C GLU A 79 11.55 8.17 -0.52
N VAL A 80 10.85 8.31 0.61
CA VAL A 80 11.22 9.25 1.67
C VAL A 80 12.53 8.84 2.35
N ALA A 81 12.72 7.54 2.65
CA ALA A 81 13.98 7.04 3.22
C ALA A 81 15.16 7.34 2.30
N GLN A 82 15.03 7.02 1.00
CA GLN A 82 16.06 7.27 0.01
C GLN A 82 16.35 8.77 -0.15
N ARG A 83 15.31 9.61 -0.13
CA ARG A 83 15.45 11.06 -0.22
C ARG A 83 16.22 11.62 0.97
N LEU A 84 15.89 11.23 2.20
CA LEU A 84 16.58 11.70 3.43
C LEU A 84 18.03 11.22 3.46
N ASN A 85 18.27 9.94 3.16
CA ASN A 85 19.64 9.41 3.12
C ASN A 85 20.49 10.09 2.04
N LYS A 86 19.92 10.42 0.88
CA LYS A 86 20.62 11.13 -0.21
C LYS A 86 21.09 12.53 0.18
N ILE A 87 20.43 13.18 1.12
CA ILE A 87 20.80 14.50 1.65
C ILE A 87 21.57 14.41 2.99
N ASN A 88 22.12 13.23 3.30
CA ASN A 88 22.90 12.95 4.52
C ASN A 88 22.11 13.12 5.83
N VAL A 89 20.81 12.83 5.82
CA VAL A 89 20.02 12.63 7.05
C VAL A 89 19.82 11.12 7.22
N PRO A 90 20.58 10.45 8.12
CA PRO A 90 20.49 9.00 8.31
C PRO A 90 19.08 8.58 8.68
N CYS A 91 18.45 7.79 7.81
CA CYS A 91 17.06 7.41 7.92
C CYS A 91 16.88 5.91 7.69
N ASN A 92 16.32 5.23 8.69
CA ASN A 92 15.91 3.83 8.59
C ASN A 92 14.72 3.68 7.64
N LEU A 93 14.60 2.53 6.97
CA LEU A 93 13.41 2.12 6.24
C LEU A 93 12.80 0.92 6.94
N ILE A 94 11.62 1.08 7.55
CA ILE A 94 10.91 -0.01 8.23
C ILE A 94 9.52 -0.14 7.63
N THR A 95 9.35 -1.12 6.75
CA THR A 95 8.05 -1.47 6.21
C THR A 95 7.56 -2.79 6.79
N GLY A 96 6.42 -3.23 6.30
CA GLY A 96 6.08 -4.62 6.38
C GLY A 96 7.24 -5.54 5.95
N GLN A 97 7.75 -5.36 4.74
CA GLN A 97 8.50 -6.39 4.03
C GLN A 97 10.00 -6.21 4.13
N GLU A 98 10.45 -5.01 4.47
CA GLU A 98 11.83 -4.55 4.41
C GLU A 98 12.17 -3.84 5.72
N ARG A 99 13.37 -4.09 6.24
CA ARG A 99 13.91 -3.41 7.41
C ARG A 99 15.37 -3.11 7.15
N ASP A 100 15.66 -1.89 6.75
CA ASP A 100 17.00 -1.38 6.51
C ASP A 100 17.31 -0.36 7.60
N GLU A 101 18.17 -0.73 8.54
CA GLU A 101 18.57 0.12 9.65
C GLU A 101 19.99 0.63 9.44
N ILE A 102 20.18 1.91 9.75
CA ILE A 102 21.45 2.60 9.68
C ILE A 102 21.86 2.90 11.12
N GLU A 103 23.07 2.51 11.50
CA GLU A 103 23.58 2.74 12.84
C GLU A 103 23.57 4.24 13.18
N GLY A 104 23.01 4.57 14.36
CA GLY A 104 22.88 5.95 14.83
C GLY A 104 21.79 6.79 14.16
N ALA A 105 20.98 6.22 13.25
CA ALA A 105 19.88 6.95 12.61
C ALA A 105 18.81 7.36 13.63
N LYS A 106 18.46 8.65 13.62
CA LYS A 106 17.40 9.25 14.45
C LYS A 106 16.11 9.48 13.67
N HIS A 107 16.13 9.23 12.36
CA HIS A 107 14.96 9.32 11.49
C HIS A 107 14.55 7.92 11.03
N THR A 108 13.26 7.68 10.93
CA THR A 108 12.72 6.41 10.42
C THR A 108 11.57 6.68 9.46
N SER A 109 11.64 6.11 8.26
CA SER A 109 10.54 6.12 7.31
C SER A 109 9.82 4.78 7.34
N VAL A 110 8.51 4.80 7.55
CA VAL A 110 7.70 3.61 7.76
C VAL A 110 6.42 3.61 6.95
N THR A 111 5.88 2.42 6.71
CA THR A 111 4.44 2.28 6.45
C THR A 111 3.68 2.56 7.75
N VAL A 112 2.54 3.26 7.70
CA VAL A 112 1.79 3.71 8.90
C VAL A 112 1.48 2.58 9.90
N GLU A 113 1.27 1.35 9.43
CA GLU A 113 1.05 0.15 10.27
C GLU A 113 2.25 -0.14 11.20
N MET A 114 3.45 0.24 10.77
CA MET A 114 4.71 0.00 11.44
C MET A 114 5.16 1.17 12.31
N ALA A 115 4.34 2.22 12.43
CA ALA A 115 4.63 3.35 13.29
C ALA A 115 4.86 2.92 14.75
N ASP A 116 6.00 3.29 15.31
CA ASP A 116 6.27 3.11 16.72
C ASP A 116 5.69 4.29 17.50
N VAL A 117 4.71 3.99 18.35
CA VAL A 117 4.00 4.97 19.20
C VAL A 117 4.62 5.08 20.60
N THR A 118 5.73 4.39 20.85
CA THR A 118 6.39 4.33 22.16
C THR A 118 7.70 5.11 22.22
N THR A 119 8.33 5.33 21.06
CA THR A 119 9.52 6.18 20.88
C THR A 119 9.12 7.65 20.79
N GLU A 120 9.96 8.52 21.33
CA GLU A 120 9.80 9.97 21.26
C GLU A 120 10.47 10.55 20.01
N TYR A 121 9.74 11.42 19.32
CA TYR A 121 10.20 12.11 18.13
C TYR A 121 10.12 13.61 18.29
N HIS A 122 11.05 14.36 17.71
CA HIS A 122 10.88 15.81 17.59
C HIS A 122 9.82 16.13 16.52
N CYS A 123 9.83 15.40 15.39
CA CYS A 123 8.89 15.62 14.30
C CYS A 123 8.31 14.30 13.78
N ALA A 124 6.99 14.22 13.64
CA ALA A 124 6.32 13.11 12.99
C ALA A 124 5.50 13.60 11.80
N VAL A 125 5.46 12.81 10.72
CA VAL A 125 4.66 13.08 9.52
C VAL A 125 3.71 11.91 9.29
N ILE A 126 2.41 12.17 9.16
CA ILE A 126 1.41 11.21 8.68
C ILE A 126 0.93 11.69 7.31
N ASP A 127 1.10 10.85 6.29
CA ASP A 127 0.71 11.17 4.92
C ASP A 127 -0.61 10.52 4.54
N GLU A 128 -1.38 11.14 3.65
CA GLU A 128 -2.71 10.70 3.21
C GLU A 128 -3.70 10.42 4.36
N ILE A 129 -3.85 11.36 5.32
CA ILE A 129 -4.68 11.16 6.53
C ILE A 129 -6.15 10.81 6.25
N GLN A 130 -6.70 11.17 5.09
CA GLN A 130 -8.05 10.77 4.69
C GLN A 130 -8.23 9.24 4.67
N MET A 131 -7.14 8.48 4.65
CA MET A 131 -7.13 7.03 4.82
C MET A 131 -7.65 6.56 6.19
N VAL A 132 -7.83 7.46 7.17
CA VAL A 132 -8.58 7.18 8.41
C VAL A 132 -10.00 6.67 8.14
N GLY A 133 -10.62 7.10 7.02
CA GLY A 133 -11.94 6.61 6.60
C GLY A 133 -11.93 5.24 5.90
N CYS A 134 -10.77 4.60 5.76
CA CYS A 134 -10.67 3.27 5.14
C CYS A 134 -11.18 2.18 6.07
N LYS A 135 -12.14 1.38 5.59
CA LYS A 135 -12.80 0.37 6.41
C LYS A 135 -11.88 -0.74 6.90
N SER A 136 -10.83 -1.07 6.15
CA SER A 136 -9.89 -2.16 6.49
C SER A 136 -8.59 -1.67 7.11
N ARG A 137 -8.09 -0.49 6.72
CA ARG A 137 -6.77 0.02 7.15
C ARG A 137 -6.81 1.29 8.01
N GLY A 138 -7.96 1.94 8.14
CA GLY A 138 -8.09 3.23 8.82
C GLY A 138 -7.61 3.22 10.27
N PHE A 139 -7.76 2.09 10.97
CA PHE A 139 -7.31 1.92 12.36
C PHE A 139 -5.81 2.22 12.55
N SER A 140 -4.97 1.97 11.54
CA SER A 140 -3.52 2.25 11.62
C SER A 140 -3.24 3.75 11.58
N PHE A 141 -4.00 4.51 10.79
CA PHE A 141 -3.94 5.97 10.77
C PHE A 141 -4.47 6.57 12.07
N THR A 142 -5.57 6.04 12.60
CA THR A 142 -6.09 6.44 13.92
C THR A 142 -5.06 6.19 15.02
N ARG A 143 -4.39 5.02 15.00
CA ARG A 143 -3.32 4.68 15.95
C ARG A 143 -2.13 5.63 15.83
N ALA A 144 -1.69 5.96 14.62
CA ALA A 144 -0.60 6.91 14.40
C ALA A 144 -0.98 8.32 14.88
N LEU A 145 -2.16 8.80 14.50
CA LEU A 145 -2.67 10.13 14.87
C LEU A 145 -2.77 10.30 16.39
N LEU A 146 -3.33 9.32 17.09
CA LEU A 146 -3.51 9.38 18.54
C LEU A 146 -2.23 9.02 19.31
N GLY A 147 -1.39 8.15 18.76
CA GLY A 147 -0.33 7.47 19.49
C GLY A 147 1.08 7.97 19.26
N LEU A 148 1.38 8.64 18.14
CA LEU A 148 2.74 9.14 17.91
C LEU A 148 3.12 10.17 18.98
N CYS A 149 4.18 9.84 19.72
CA CYS A 149 4.74 10.70 20.76
C CYS A 149 5.73 11.68 20.12
N SER A 150 5.21 12.80 19.60
CA SER A 150 6.00 13.80 18.89
C SER A 150 5.72 15.23 19.39
N ASP A 151 6.75 16.07 19.40
CA ASP A 151 6.59 17.49 19.75
C ASP A 151 5.81 18.24 18.65
N GLU A 152 6.12 17.94 17.39
CA GLU A 152 5.41 18.41 16.20
C GLU A 152 4.86 17.23 15.38
N LEU A 153 3.57 17.24 15.07
CA LEU A 153 2.89 16.24 14.25
C LEU A 153 2.33 16.91 12.98
N HIS A 154 2.94 16.62 11.83
CA HIS A 154 2.52 17.10 10.53
C HIS A 154 1.61 16.08 9.88
N VAL A 155 0.39 16.49 9.54
CA VAL A 155 -0.63 15.60 8.99
C VAL A 155 -1.01 16.11 7.61
N CYS A 156 -0.68 15.35 6.57
CA CYS A 156 -0.93 15.70 5.19
C CYS A 156 -2.15 14.98 4.65
N GLY A 157 -3.04 15.68 3.94
CA GLY A 157 -4.15 15.01 3.24
C GLY A 157 -5.17 15.95 2.62
N ASP A 158 -6.34 15.37 2.34
CA ASP A 158 -7.46 16.04 1.68
C ASP A 158 -8.28 16.93 2.66
N PRO A 159 -8.80 18.09 2.21
CA PRO A 159 -9.69 18.94 3.02
C PRO A 159 -10.88 18.22 3.65
N ALA A 160 -11.43 17.18 2.99
CA ALA A 160 -12.56 16.42 3.51
C ALA A 160 -12.26 15.69 4.83
N ALA A 161 -10.99 15.50 5.19
CA ALA A 161 -10.61 14.88 6.46
C ALA A 161 -10.59 15.87 7.63
N VAL A 162 -10.43 17.18 7.36
CA VAL A 162 -10.16 18.20 8.39
C VAL A 162 -11.19 18.20 9.53
N PRO A 163 -12.52 18.21 9.27
CA PRO A 163 -13.51 18.28 10.35
C PRO A 163 -13.40 17.10 11.33
N LEU A 164 -13.23 15.89 10.80
CA LEU A 164 -13.06 14.68 11.61
C LEU A 164 -11.76 14.72 12.42
N ILE A 165 -10.64 15.12 11.80
CA ILE A 165 -9.35 15.18 12.50
C ILE A 165 -9.36 16.22 13.61
N GLN A 166 -9.97 17.39 13.39
CA GLN A 166 -10.09 18.42 14.42
C GLN A 166 -10.87 17.92 15.63
N ARG A 167 -12.02 17.25 15.45
CA ARG A 167 -12.79 16.68 16.57
C ARG A 167 -12.03 15.59 17.32
N ILE A 168 -11.33 14.71 16.60
CA ILE A 168 -10.50 13.66 17.23
C ILE A 168 -9.41 14.30 18.11
N LEU A 169 -8.78 15.39 17.65
CA LEU A 169 -7.71 16.09 18.35
C LEU A 169 -8.20 17.06 19.44
N GLU A 170 -9.45 17.51 19.37
CA GLU A 170 -10.07 18.27 20.47
C GLU A 170 -10.10 17.43 21.76
N ALA A 171 -10.39 16.14 21.63
CA ALA A 171 -10.38 15.20 22.75
C ALA A 171 -8.98 14.91 23.32
N THR A 172 -7.90 15.19 22.58
CA THR A 172 -6.51 14.97 23.05
C THR A 172 -5.91 16.22 23.69
N GLY A 173 -6.51 17.41 23.50
CA GLY A 173 -5.95 18.68 23.95
C GLY A 173 -4.73 19.14 23.14
N ASP A 174 -4.52 18.59 21.95
CA ASP A 174 -3.44 18.98 21.05
C ASP A 174 -3.66 20.40 20.48
N LEU A 175 -2.57 21.10 20.16
CA LEU A 175 -2.65 22.43 19.54
C LEU A 175 -2.69 22.29 18.01
N VAL A 176 -3.85 22.53 17.40
CA VAL A 176 -4.07 22.27 15.97
C VAL A 176 -3.99 23.56 15.14
N THR A 177 -3.13 23.57 14.12
CA THR A 177 -3.04 24.62 13.10
C THR A 177 -3.34 24.03 11.72
N VAL A 178 -4.31 24.60 10.99
CA VAL A 178 -4.65 24.17 9.63
C VAL A 178 -3.99 25.08 8.61
N GLN A 179 -3.25 24.49 7.67
CA GLN A 179 -2.55 25.16 6.58
C GLN A 179 -3.12 24.71 5.24
N TYR A 180 -3.79 25.62 4.55
CA TYR A 180 -4.36 25.37 3.22
C TYR A 180 -3.33 25.68 2.14
N TYR A 181 -3.20 24.78 1.16
CA TYR A 181 -2.34 24.95 0.00
C TYR A 181 -3.16 24.91 -1.29
N GLU A 182 -2.68 25.63 -2.30
CA GLU A 182 -3.23 25.56 -3.66
C GLU A 182 -2.44 24.58 -4.53
N ARG A 183 -3.03 24.12 -5.64
CA ARG A 183 -2.31 23.28 -6.61
C ARG A 183 -1.15 24.06 -7.22
N LEU A 184 0.02 23.41 -7.32
CA LEU A 184 1.21 24.00 -7.97
C LEU A 184 1.00 24.21 -9.48
N SER A 185 0.21 23.33 -10.10
CA SER A 185 -0.16 23.41 -11.51
C SER A 185 -1.67 23.22 -11.66
N PRO A 186 -2.35 24.01 -12.51
CA PRO A 186 -3.78 23.85 -12.73
C PRO A 186 -4.08 22.50 -13.41
N LEU A 187 -5.25 21.94 -13.10
CA LEU A 187 -5.82 20.78 -13.77
C LEU A 187 -7.03 21.25 -14.58
N VAL A 188 -6.96 21.14 -15.91
CA VAL A 188 -7.99 21.66 -16.82
C VAL A 188 -8.74 20.50 -17.48
N PRO A 189 -10.07 20.38 -17.29
CA PRO A 189 -10.86 19.41 -18.03
C PRO A 189 -11.02 19.84 -19.48
N LEU A 190 -10.68 18.95 -20.42
CA LEU A 190 -10.84 19.22 -21.84
C LEU A 190 -12.33 19.21 -22.23
N LYS A 191 -12.66 19.93 -23.30
CA LYS A 191 -14.03 20.03 -23.85
C LYS A 191 -14.38 18.90 -24.80
N PHE A 192 -13.38 18.14 -25.26
CA PHE A 192 -13.52 17.07 -26.24
C PHE A 192 -12.90 15.77 -25.69
N PRO A 193 -13.47 14.61 -26.04
CA PRO A 193 -12.92 13.33 -25.62
C PRO A 193 -11.65 13.03 -26.41
N LEU A 194 -10.88 12.03 -25.98
CA LEU A 194 -9.77 11.53 -26.79
C LEU A 194 -10.27 11.01 -28.15
N GLY A 195 -11.39 10.28 -28.14
CA GLY A 195 -11.98 9.64 -29.32
C GLY A 195 -11.07 8.55 -29.87
N SER A 196 -10.37 8.85 -30.97
CA SER A 196 -9.47 7.88 -31.63
C SER A 196 -8.12 7.74 -30.91
N PHE A 197 -7.59 6.51 -30.85
CA PHE A 197 -6.25 6.21 -30.35
C PHE A 197 -5.13 6.89 -31.17
N SER A 198 -5.42 7.35 -32.40
CA SER A 198 -4.51 8.16 -33.21
C SER A 198 -4.19 9.53 -32.59
N ASN A 199 -5.03 10.00 -31.65
CA ASN A 199 -4.86 11.30 -31.01
C ASN A 199 -3.96 11.25 -29.77
N ILE A 200 -3.51 10.05 -29.37
CA ILE A 200 -2.62 9.85 -28.22
C ILE A 200 -1.29 10.57 -28.46
N LYS A 201 -0.82 11.26 -27.42
CA LYS A 201 0.45 12.00 -27.42
C LYS A 201 1.38 11.46 -26.35
N ALA A 202 2.68 11.74 -26.51
CA ALA A 202 3.66 11.43 -25.49
C ALA A 202 3.36 12.23 -24.21
N GLY A 203 3.15 11.52 -23.10
CA GLY A 203 2.75 12.10 -21.82
C GLY A 203 1.34 11.70 -21.37
N ASP A 204 0.51 11.18 -22.27
CA ASP A 204 -0.84 10.74 -21.94
C ASP A 204 -0.82 9.50 -21.02
N CYS A 205 -1.68 9.52 -20.00
CA CYS A 205 -1.90 8.40 -19.09
C CYS A 205 -3.35 7.92 -19.21
N LEU A 206 -3.54 6.72 -19.76
CA LEU A 206 -4.87 6.11 -19.85
C LEU A 206 -5.13 5.29 -18.57
N VAL A 207 -6.22 5.62 -17.88
CA VAL A 207 -6.65 4.94 -16.65
C VAL A 207 -7.86 4.06 -16.95
N THR A 208 -7.79 2.80 -16.53
CA THR A 208 -8.90 1.83 -16.57
C THR A 208 -8.99 1.11 -15.23
N PHE A 209 -10.18 0.64 -14.90
CA PHE A 209 -10.49 -0.08 -13.67
C PHE A 209 -10.42 -1.60 -13.82
N SER A 210 -10.04 -2.11 -15.00
CA SER A 210 -9.93 -3.54 -15.28
C SER A 210 -8.54 -3.93 -15.76
N ARG A 211 -7.95 -4.93 -15.08
CA ARG A 211 -6.65 -5.47 -15.51
C ARG A 211 -6.71 -6.05 -16.93
N ARG A 212 -7.83 -6.67 -17.31
CA ARG A 212 -8.02 -7.19 -18.67
C ARG A 212 -7.97 -6.05 -19.68
N GLU A 213 -8.64 -4.96 -19.36
CA GLU A 213 -8.74 -3.79 -20.23
C GLU A 213 -7.40 -3.06 -20.38
N ILE A 214 -6.55 -3.02 -19.35
CA ILE A 214 -5.17 -2.51 -19.45
C ILE A 214 -4.42 -3.16 -20.63
N TYR A 215 -4.47 -4.49 -20.73
CA TYR A 215 -3.77 -5.21 -21.80
C TYR A 215 -4.45 -5.03 -23.16
N THR A 216 -5.78 -4.93 -23.19
CA THR A 216 -6.52 -4.60 -24.41
C THR A 216 -6.11 -3.22 -24.93
N LEU A 217 -6.10 -2.21 -24.07
CA LEU A 217 -5.68 -0.85 -24.39
C LEU A 217 -4.22 -0.80 -24.84
N LYS A 218 -3.30 -1.44 -24.12
CA LYS A 218 -1.88 -1.52 -24.55
C LYS A 218 -1.75 -2.05 -25.97
N LYS A 219 -2.41 -3.17 -26.29
CA LYS A 219 -2.38 -3.76 -27.64
C LYS A 219 -2.94 -2.80 -28.68
N ARG A 220 -4.09 -2.16 -28.41
CA ARG A 220 -4.69 -1.19 -29.33
C ARG A 220 -3.80 0.02 -29.55
N ILE A 221 -3.26 0.60 -28.48
CA ILE A 221 -2.33 1.74 -28.53
C ILE A 221 -1.10 1.40 -29.36
N GLU A 222 -0.53 0.22 -29.20
CA GLU A 222 0.72 -0.16 -29.89
C GLU A 222 0.50 -0.69 -31.32
N MET A 223 -0.70 -1.16 -31.64
CA MET A 223 -1.06 -1.59 -33.00
C MET A 223 -1.58 -0.43 -33.85
N GLU A 224 -2.44 0.42 -33.28
CA GLU A 224 -3.10 1.54 -33.97
C GLU A 224 -2.29 2.84 -33.84
N GLY A 225 -1.73 3.08 -32.65
CA GLY A 225 -0.87 4.23 -32.35
C GLY A 225 0.59 3.86 -32.53
N LYS A 226 1.39 4.75 -33.11
CA LYS A 226 2.83 4.54 -33.27
C LYS A 226 3.61 4.70 -31.94
N HIS A 227 2.96 4.47 -30.80
CA HIS A 227 3.47 4.73 -29.46
C HIS A 227 3.70 3.44 -28.69
N LEU A 228 4.83 3.35 -27.99
CA LEU A 228 5.08 2.31 -27.00
C LEU A 228 4.47 2.73 -25.66
N CYS A 229 3.74 1.80 -25.03
CA CYS A 229 3.01 2.06 -23.79
C CYS A 229 3.58 1.23 -22.63
N SER A 230 3.80 1.88 -21.48
CA SER A 230 4.13 1.19 -20.24
C SER A 230 2.87 0.97 -19.41
N VAL A 231 2.86 -0.12 -18.64
CA VAL A 231 1.67 -0.54 -17.89
C VAL A 231 1.97 -0.55 -16.40
N VAL A 232 1.06 0.05 -15.63
CA VAL A 232 1.13 0.07 -14.16
C VAL A 232 -0.23 -0.32 -13.59
N TYR A 233 -0.24 -1.29 -12.67
CA TYR A 233 -1.41 -1.66 -11.86
C TYR A 233 -0.99 -2.18 -10.48
N GLY A 234 -1.94 -2.26 -9.55
CA GLY A 234 -1.66 -2.43 -8.12
C GLY A 234 -0.91 -3.71 -7.74
N SER A 235 -1.13 -4.83 -8.44
CA SER A 235 -0.47 -6.11 -8.13
C SER A 235 0.95 -6.26 -8.68
N LEU A 236 1.46 -5.29 -9.44
CA LEU A 236 2.83 -5.35 -9.94
C LEU A 236 3.85 -5.21 -8.78
N PRO A 237 4.96 -5.96 -8.82
CA PRO A 237 6.05 -5.80 -7.88
C PRO A 237 6.52 -4.34 -7.77
N PRO A 238 6.91 -3.85 -6.58
CA PRO A 238 7.39 -2.48 -6.39
C PRO A 238 8.52 -2.08 -7.34
N GLU A 239 9.47 -2.98 -7.60
CA GLU A 239 10.61 -2.75 -8.49
C GLU A 239 10.14 -2.59 -9.94
N THR A 240 9.23 -3.45 -10.38
CA THR A 240 8.58 -3.37 -11.71
C THR A 240 7.79 -2.08 -11.86
N ARG A 241 7.02 -1.67 -10.85
CA ARG A 241 6.28 -0.39 -10.87
C ARG A 241 7.21 0.79 -11.01
N THR A 242 8.31 0.84 -10.25
CA THR A 242 9.30 1.92 -10.35
C THR A 242 9.97 1.94 -11.73
N LYS A 243 10.31 0.80 -12.33
CA LYS A 243 10.88 0.75 -13.68
C LYS A 243 9.89 1.18 -14.77
N GLN A 244 8.63 0.77 -14.68
CA GLN A 244 7.58 1.15 -15.63
C GLN A 244 7.22 2.63 -15.49
N ALA A 245 7.11 3.14 -14.26
CA ALA A 245 6.80 4.55 -13.99
C ALA A 245 7.98 5.48 -14.26
N GLY A 246 9.21 5.08 -13.89
CA GLY A 246 10.43 5.88 -14.03
C GLY A 246 10.85 6.16 -15.48
N ARG A 247 10.17 5.56 -16.46
CA ARG A 247 10.30 5.90 -17.89
C ARG A 247 9.62 7.22 -18.25
N TYR A 248 8.76 7.76 -17.40
CA TYR A 248 7.97 8.97 -17.67
C TYR A 248 8.17 10.00 -16.57
N GLY A 249 8.82 11.12 -16.92
CA GLY A 249 8.80 12.35 -16.11
C GLY A 249 7.83 13.34 -16.73
N SER A 250 6.97 13.99 -15.93
CA SER A 250 6.14 15.08 -16.45
C SER A 250 6.99 16.34 -16.63
N LYS A 251 6.91 16.94 -17.82
CA LYS A 251 7.49 18.26 -18.14
C LYS A 251 6.40 19.31 -18.37
N PHE A 252 5.15 18.98 -18.08
CA PHE A 252 4.01 19.81 -18.47
C PHE A 252 3.63 20.79 -17.36
N PRO A 253 3.50 22.10 -17.67
CA PRO A 253 3.14 23.12 -16.68
C PRO A 253 1.65 23.10 -16.31
N VAL A 254 0.82 22.44 -17.12
CA VAL A 254 -0.63 22.30 -16.94
C VAL A 254 -0.99 20.83 -17.08
N GLY A 255 -1.82 20.33 -16.16
CA GLY A 255 -2.41 19.00 -16.27
C GLY A 255 -3.73 19.07 -17.04
N GLU A 256 -3.95 18.11 -17.93
CA GLU A 256 -5.21 17.99 -18.68
C GLU A 256 -5.91 16.66 -18.31
N VAL A 257 -7.24 16.65 -18.32
CA VAL A 257 -8.04 15.45 -18.09
C VAL A 257 -9.21 15.37 -19.07
N THR A 258 -9.44 14.18 -19.62
CA THR A 258 -10.55 13.88 -20.53
C THR A 258 -10.93 12.41 -20.45
N CYS A 259 -12.01 12.03 -21.14
CA CYS A 259 -12.47 10.64 -21.26
C CYS A 259 -12.15 10.06 -22.65
N LEU A 260 -12.27 8.74 -22.79
CA LEU A 260 -12.20 8.08 -24.11
C LEU A 260 -13.41 8.43 -24.96
N ASP A 261 -14.60 8.30 -24.38
CA ASP A 261 -15.87 8.45 -25.05
C ASP A 261 -16.54 9.79 -24.72
N ALA A 262 -17.29 10.34 -25.69
CA ALA A 262 -17.95 11.63 -25.56
C ALA A 262 -19.06 11.62 -24.49
N GLU A 263 -19.71 10.47 -24.29
CA GLU A 263 -20.81 10.28 -23.35
C GLU A 263 -20.37 10.42 -21.88
N ASP A 264 -19.09 10.19 -21.58
CA ASP A 264 -18.54 10.31 -20.23
C ASP A 264 -18.11 11.74 -19.87
N LEU A 265 -17.97 12.65 -20.86
CA LEU A 265 -17.50 14.01 -20.60
C LEU A 265 -18.37 14.79 -19.60
N PRO A 266 -19.72 14.77 -19.69
CA PRO A 266 -20.57 15.45 -18.71
C PRO A 266 -20.37 14.90 -17.29
N LEU A 267 -20.19 13.58 -17.16
CA LEU A 267 -19.96 12.91 -15.88
C LEU A 267 -18.59 13.25 -15.30
N LEU A 268 -17.56 13.34 -16.13
CA LEU A 268 -16.23 13.80 -15.70
C LEU A 268 -16.28 15.24 -15.20
N HIS A 269 -16.91 16.14 -15.97
CA HIS A 269 -17.00 17.56 -15.62
C HIS A 269 -17.82 17.80 -14.37
N SER A 270 -18.90 17.05 -14.16
CA SER A 270 -19.68 17.13 -12.92
C SER A 270 -18.87 16.61 -11.74
N SER A 271 -18.23 15.44 -11.88
CA SER A 271 -17.43 14.82 -10.82
C SER A 271 -16.25 15.68 -10.36
N LEU A 272 -15.60 16.42 -11.28
CA LEU A 272 -14.50 17.33 -10.94
C LEU A 272 -14.95 18.61 -10.23
N LYS A 273 -16.22 18.99 -10.38
CA LYS A 273 -16.82 20.17 -9.72
C LYS A 273 -17.51 19.81 -8.41
N SER A 274 -17.90 18.55 -8.25
CA SER A 274 -18.50 18.07 -7.00
C SER A 274 -17.50 18.19 -5.86
N PRO A 275 -17.92 18.72 -4.69
CA PRO A 275 -17.06 18.71 -3.51
C PRO A 275 -16.75 17.27 -3.10
N SER A 276 -15.54 17.04 -2.58
CA SER A 276 -15.20 15.76 -1.97
C SER A 276 -16.21 15.45 -0.86
N PRO A 277 -16.81 14.23 -0.83
CA PRO A 277 -17.72 13.88 0.25
C PRO A 277 -16.97 13.94 1.57
N ILE A 278 -17.54 14.62 2.56
CA ILE A 278 -16.95 14.68 3.89
C ILE A 278 -16.91 13.25 4.43
N ILE A 279 -15.77 12.87 5.01
CA ILE A 279 -15.52 11.49 5.47
C ILE A 279 -16.66 11.00 6.41
N GLU A 280 -17.29 11.91 7.15
CA GLU A 280 -18.40 11.68 8.07
C GLU A 280 -19.63 11.01 7.44
N GLU A 281 -20.03 11.41 6.23
CA GLU A 281 -21.25 10.87 5.60
C GLU A 281 -21.12 9.36 5.33
N ARG A 282 -19.87 8.87 5.16
CA ARG A 282 -19.58 7.44 4.96
C ARG A 282 -19.49 6.63 6.26
N PHE A 283 -19.47 7.26 7.44
CA PHE A 283 -19.36 6.58 8.73
C PHE A 283 -20.71 6.09 9.28
N LEU A 284 -21.83 6.39 8.63
CA LEU A 284 -23.18 6.29 9.21
C LEU A 284 -23.80 4.88 9.33
N GLU A 285 -23.18 3.79 8.83
CA GLU A 285 -23.89 2.50 8.69
C GLU A 285 -23.40 1.32 9.54
N LYS A 286 -22.42 1.46 10.44
CA LYS A 286 -21.85 0.31 11.20
C LYS A 286 -21.71 0.58 12.70
N ALA A 287 -21.51 -0.49 13.48
CA ALA A 287 -21.31 -0.43 14.93
C ALA A 287 -20.29 0.66 15.32
N LYS A 288 -20.79 1.72 15.95
CA LYS A 288 -20.01 2.90 16.35
C LYS A 288 -19.53 2.74 17.79
N LEU A 289 -18.24 3.00 18.01
CA LEU A 289 -17.66 3.12 19.37
C LEU A 289 -17.95 4.51 19.94
N SER A 290 -17.98 5.53 19.07
CA SER A 290 -18.45 6.90 19.32
C SER A 290 -18.82 7.54 17.97
N PRO A 291 -19.37 8.79 17.93
CA PRO A 291 -19.68 9.48 16.68
C PRO A 291 -18.51 9.56 15.68
N ASP A 292 -17.28 9.63 16.19
CA ASP A 292 -16.05 9.83 15.39
C ASP A 292 -15.28 8.55 15.07
N TYR A 293 -15.73 7.38 15.59
CA TYR A 293 -15.04 6.10 15.38
C TYR A 293 -16.01 4.99 14.93
N PHE A 294 -15.54 4.18 13.98
CA PHE A 294 -16.19 2.96 13.54
C PHE A 294 -15.26 1.76 13.75
N ILE A 295 -15.85 0.57 13.84
CA ILE A 295 -15.08 -0.68 13.91
C ILE A 295 -14.66 -1.08 12.49
N ALA A 296 -13.36 -1.32 12.31
CA ALA A 296 -12.81 -1.78 11.03
C ALA A 296 -13.41 -3.12 10.59
N GLU A 297 -13.53 -3.32 9.28
CA GLU A 297 -13.97 -4.59 8.70
C GLU A 297 -12.89 -5.67 8.87
N CYS A 298 -13.25 -6.75 9.55
CA CYS A 298 -12.35 -7.87 9.84
C CYS A 298 -12.72 -9.15 9.04
N GLU A 299 -13.45 -9.04 7.94
CA GLU A 299 -13.95 -10.21 7.18
C GLU A 299 -12.81 -11.14 6.75
N ASP A 300 -11.70 -10.55 6.31
CA ASP A 300 -10.48 -11.24 5.92
C ASP A 300 -9.82 -11.98 7.10
N MET A 301 -9.82 -11.37 8.29
CA MET A 301 -9.32 -11.99 9.52
C MET A 301 -10.23 -13.16 9.97
N LEU A 302 -11.55 -13.04 9.78
CA LEU A 302 -12.51 -14.09 10.12
C LEU A 302 -12.38 -15.32 9.22
N LYS A 303 -12.09 -15.13 7.93
CA LYS A 303 -11.79 -16.23 6.98
C LYS A 303 -10.56 -17.02 7.42
N VAL A 304 -9.50 -16.33 7.86
CA VAL A 304 -8.29 -16.98 8.40
C VAL A 304 -8.59 -17.67 9.72
N ALA A 305 -9.30 -17.00 10.62
CA ALA A 305 -9.66 -17.56 11.92
C ALA A 305 -10.45 -18.87 11.78
N ALA A 306 -11.33 -18.99 10.77
CA ALA A 306 -12.06 -20.21 10.48
C ALA A 306 -11.14 -21.38 10.08
N ILE A 307 -10.03 -21.11 9.39
CA ILE A 307 -9.05 -22.12 8.94
C ILE A 307 -8.16 -22.57 10.11
N VAL A 308 -7.81 -21.65 11.01
CA VAL A 308 -6.93 -21.89 12.16
C VAL A 308 -7.71 -22.48 13.35
N ASP A 309 -9.03 -22.38 13.37
CA ASP A 309 -9.86 -22.87 14.48
C ASP A 309 -9.67 -24.37 14.72
N ASP A 310 -9.42 -25.14 13.65
CA ASP A 310 -9.20 -26.58 13.71
C ASP A 310 -7.75 -26.99 14.06
N LEU A 311 -6.82 -26.03 14.12
CA LEU A 311 -5.44 -26.31 14.53
C LEU A 311 -5.35 -26.52 16.05
N PRO A 312 -4.49 -27.44 16.54
CA PRO A 312 -4.29 -27.68 17.96
C PRO A 312 -3.39 -26.60 18.61
N LEU A 313 -3.71 -25.34 18.38
CA LEU A 313 -3.01 -24.16 18.92
C LEU A 313 -3.79 -23.54 20.08
N GLY A 314 -3.09 -22.92 21.03
CA GLY A 314 -3.73 -22.15 22.11
C GLY A 314 -4.46 -20.91 21.56
N LEU A 315 -5.42 -20.35 22.30
CA LEU A 315 -6.20 -19.19 21.82
C LEU A 315 -5.32 -17.96 21.53
N TYR A 316 -4.26 -17.75 22.31
CA TYR A 316 -3.27 -16.69 22.04
C TYR A 316 -2.48 -16.97 20.77
N ASP A 317 -2.10 -18.22 20.51
CA ASP A 317 -1.38 -18.63 19.31
C ASP A 317 -2.28 -18.67 18.07
N LYS A 318 -3.60 -18.90 18.22
CA LYS A 318 -4.61 -18.76 17.16
C LYS A 318 -4.90 -17.30 16.85
N TYR A 319 -5.06 -16.47 17.88
CA TYR A 319 -5.15 -15.01 17.74
C TYR A 319 -3.88 -14.47 17.08
N LEU A 320 -2.71 -14.90 17.56
CA LEU A 320 -1.45 -14.66 16.89
C LEU A 320 -1.55 -15.26 15.50
N PHE A 321 -1.94 -16.48 15.18
CA PHE A 321 -2.01 -16.96 13.78
C PHE A 321 -2.87 -16.08 12.86
N CYS A 322 -3.94 -15.50 13.39
CA CYS A 322 -4.79 -14.53 12.71
C CYS A 322 -4.15 -13.12 12.58
N ILE A 323 -3.02 -12.86 13.26
CA ILE A 323 -2.40 -11.53 13.50
C ILE A 323 -0.81 -11.55 13.44
N ARG A 324 -0.15 -12.73 13.37
CA ARG A 324 1.25 -13.18 13.59
C ARG A 324 1.33 -14.75 13.53
N LYS A 325 2.38 -15.48 13.92
CA LYS A 325 2.85 -16.68 13.15
C LYS A 325 3.05 -18.04 13.86
N GLY A 326 2.95 -19.13 13.09
CA GLY A 326 3.66 -20.42 13.29
C GLY A 326 4.72 -20.70 12.19
N ILE A 327 5.52 -21.78 12.32
CA ILE A 327 6.69 -22.08 11.46
C ILE A 327 6.30 -22.58 10.06
N VAL A 328 6.84 -21.95 9.00
CA VAL A 328 6.68 -22.30 7.58
C VAL A 328 8.06 -22.29 6.90
N ARG A 329 8.51 -23.44 6.41
CA ARG A 329 9.75 -23.54 5.61
C ARG A 329 9.46 -23.39 4.11
N LEU A 330 10.37 -22.75 3.38
CA LEU A 330 10.29 -22.56 1.94
C LEU A 330 11.37 -23.38 1.22
N LYS A 331 10.97 -24.20 0.26
CA LYS A 331 11.90 -24.83 -0.70
C LYS A 331 12.07 -23.92 -1.93
N GLU A 332 13.22 -24.01 -2.60
CA GLU A 332 13.44 -23.30 -3.86
C GLU A 332 12.34 -23.58 -4.89
N ILE A 333 11.74 -22.52 -5.42
CA ILE A 333 10.62 -22.60 -6.38
C ILE A 333 11.13 -22.64 -7.82
N PHE A 334 12.19 -21.89 -8.10
CA PHE A 334 12.85 -21.75 -9.37
C PHE A 334 14.28 -22.24 -9.25
N THR A 335 14.61 -23.24 -10.07
CA THR A 335 15.96 -23.81 -10.17
C THR A 335 16.65 -23.32 -11.45
N PRO A 336 17.98 -23.10 -11.44
CA PRO A 336 18.73 -22.79 -12.64
C PRO A 336 18.52 -23.89 -13.70
N GLY A 337 17.85 -23.55 -14.82
CA GLY A 337 17.52 -24.49 -15.90
C GLY A 337 16.01 -24.68 -16.17
N THR A 338 15.14 -24.29 -15.23
CA THR A 338 13.66 -24.37 -15.40
C THR A 338 13.01 -23.01 -15.69
N LEU A 339 13.79 -21.93 -15.65
CA LEU A 339 13.32 -20.55 -15.81
C LEU A 339 12.78 -20.28 -17.23
N GLN A 340 11.47 -20.04 -17.34
CA GLN A 340 10.85 -19.53 -18.57
C GLN A 340 9.98 -18.31 -18.30
N VAL A 341 10.05 -17.36 -19.23
CA VAL A 341 9.17 -16.18 -19.26
C VAL A 341 7.74 -16.65 -19.54
N PRO A 342 6.73 -16.16 -18.81
CA PRO A 342 5.33 -16.43 -19.12
C PRO A 342 5.01 -16.21 -20.60
N LYS A 343 4.09 -17.00 -21.16
CA LYS A 343 3.63 -16.83 -22.56
C LYS A 343 2.19 -16.37 -22.65
N THR A 344 1.41 -16.62 -21.59
CA THR A 344 -0.02 -16.27 -21.52
C THR A 344 -0.31 -15.37 -20.32
N HIS A 345 -1.43 -14.65 -20.39
CA HIS A 345 -1.86 -13.80 -19.29
C HIS A 345 -2.18 -14.59 -18.01
N ASN A 346 -2.67 -15.83 -18.14
CA ASN A 346 -2.92 -16.71 -16.99
C ASN A 346 -1.62 -17.10 -16.30
N GLN A 347 -0.57 -17.43 -17.07
CA GLN A 347 0.76 -17.71 -16.50
C GLN A 347 1.36 -16.48 -15.80
N LEU A 348 1.11 -15.27 -16.31
CA LEU A 348 1.52 -14.04 -15.61
C LEU A 348 0.74 -13.87 -14.29
N LYS A 349 -0.58 -14.13 -14.27
CA LYS A 349 -1.39 -14.07 -13.05
C LYS A 349 -0.87 -15.04 -11.98
N GLU A 350 -0.51 -16.26 -12.39
CA GLU A 350 0.10 -17.27 -11.51
C GLU A 350 1.45 -16.80 -10.97
N LEU A 351 2.32 -16.30 -11.85
CA LEU A 351 3.64 -15.79 -11.46
C LEU A 351 3.57 -14.59 -10.50
N GLU A 352 2.62 -13.67 -10.70
CA GLU A 352 2.34 -12.60 -9.75
C GLU A 352 1.84 -13.13 -8.41
N SER A 353 1.03 -14.18 -8.41
CA SER A 353 0.56 -14.82 -7.18
C SER A 353 1.73 -15.44 -6.41
N VAL A 354 2.66 -16.10 -7.11
CA VAL A 354 3.90 -16.62 -6.51
C VAL A 354 4.77 -15.48 -5.96
N HIS A 355 4.91 -14.37 -6.70
CA HIS A 355 5.65 -13.20 -6.21
C HIS A 355 5.04 -12.66 -4.89
N LYS A 356 3.70 -12.55 -4.80
CA LYS A 356 3.00 -12.10 -3.58
C LYS A 356 3.25 -13.04 -2.40
N VAL A 357 3.24 -14.34 -2.66
CA VAL A 357 3.55 -15.38 -1.67
C VAL A 357 4.98 -15.21 -1.14
N LEU A 358 5.95 -15.03 -2.02
CA LEU A 358 7.35 -14.85 -1.66
C LEU A 358 7.58 -13.54 -0.91
N GLU A 359 6.91 -12.47 -1.34
CA GLU A 359 6.90 -11.19 -0.64
C GLU A 359 6.36 -11.34 0.80
N LEU A 360 5.28 -12.10 0.96
CA LEU A 360 4.73 -12.42 2.27
C LEU A 360 5.68 -13.27 3.10
N TYR A 361 6.34 -14.28 2.51
CA TYR A 361 7.34 -15.07 3.22
C TYR A 361 8.49 -14.20 3.74
N VAL A 362 9.03 -13.30 2.91
CA VAL A 362 10.10 -12.37 3.32
C VAL A 362 9.62 -11.44 4.45
N TRP A 363 8.41 -10.87 4.33
CA TRP A 363 7.77 -10.09 5.41
C TRP A 363 7.69 -10.85 6.72
N LEU A 364 7.31 -12.13 6.63
CA LEU A 364 7.18 -13.03 7.74
C LEU A 364 8.58 -13.40 8.30
N SER A 365 9.62 -13.53 7.49
CA SER A 365 10.96 -13.81 8.01
C SER A 365 11.53 -12.71 8.93
N PHE A 366 11.27 -11.42 8.66
CA PHE A 366 11.79 -10.31 9.48
C PHE A 366 11.17 -10.20 10.89
N ARG A 367 9.99 -10.77 11.09
CA ARG A 367 9.18 -10.56 12.32
C ARG A 367 9.18 -11.74 13.28
N VAL A 368 9.46 -12.93 12.76
CA VAL A 368 9.49 -14.21 13.50
C VAL A 368 10.45 -15.13 12.75
N GLU A 369 11.75 -14.90 12.98
CA GLU A 369 12.84 -15.57 12.29
C GLU A 369 12.80 -17.09 12.49
N ASP A 370 12.49 -17.53 13.72
CA ASP A 370 12.34 -18.95 14.09
C ASP A 370 11.25 -19.66 13.27
N SER A 371 10.22 -18.92 12.85
CA SER A 371 9.11 -19.46 12.09
C SER A 371 9.31 -19.39 10.58
N PHE A 372 10.18 -18.52 10.07
CA PHE A 372 10.36 -18.31 8.63
C PHE A 372 11.86 -18.21 8.34
N PRO A 373 12.60 -19.33 8.50
CA PRO A 373 14.05 -19.31 8.49
C PRO A 373 14.63 -19.06 7.09
N ASP A 374 13.88 -19.36 6.02
CA ASP A 374 14.40 -19.39 4.65
C ASP A 374 14.34 -18.02 3.95
N ARG A 375 14.73 -16.95 4.66
CA ARG A 375 14.64 -15.54 4.19
C ARG A 375 15.39 -15.31 2.89
N GLU A 376 16.65 -15.74 2.83
CA GLU A 376 17.53 -15.51 1.68
C GLU A 376 17.02 -16.23 0.44
N VAL A 377 16.53 -17.47 0.61
CA VAL A 377 15.90 -18.24 -0.46
C VAL A 377 14.66 -17.50 -0.95
N ALA A 378 13.75 -17.10 -0.06
CA ALA A 378 12.55 -16.37 -0.45
C ALA A 378 12.85 -15.06 -1.19
N ALA A 379 13.85 -14.29 -0.73
CA ALA A 379 14.27 -13.04 -1.36
C ALA A 379 14.87 -13.26 -2.76
N SER A 380 15.71 -14.28 -2.93
CA SER A 380 16.27 -14.68 -4.23
C SER A 380 15.17 -15.08 -5.21
N GLN A 381 14.26 -15.95 -4.77
CA GLN A 381 13.13 -16.42 -5.57
C GLN A 381 12.18 -15.26 -5.93
N LYS A 382 11.96 -14.30 -5.02
CA LYS A 382 11.19 -13.07 -5.27
C LYS A 382 11.81 -12.25 -6.40
N SER A 383 13.13 -12.07 -6.36
CA SER A 383 13.88 -11.32 -7.37
C SER A 383 13.74 -11.95 -8.77
N ILE A 384 13.83 -13.28 -8.84
CA ILE A 384 13.62 -14.05 -10.08
C ILE A 384 12.19 -13.84 -10.62
N CYS A 385 11.16 -13.92 -9.76
CA CYS A 385 9.78 -13.61 -10.13
C CYS A 385 9.64 -12.22 -10.75
N SER A 386 10.21 -11.20 -10.11
CA SER A 386 10.16 -9.81 -10.61
C SER A 386 10.82 -9.68 -11.98
N MET A 387 11.97 -10.31 -12.19
CA MET A 387 12.66 -10.33 -13.49
C MET A 387 11.79 -10.96 -14.59
N LEU A 388 11.16 -12.11 -14.32
CA LEU A 388 10.31 -12.81 -15.29
C LEU A 388 9.02 -12.03 -15.61
N ILE A 389 8.43 -11.36 -14.62
CA ILE A 389 7.28 -10.46 -14.81
C ILE A 389 7.68 -9.29 -15.72
N GLU A 390 8.83 -8.67 -15.46
CA GLU A 390 9.36 -7.58 -16.29
C GLU A 390 9.57 -8.01 -17.74
N GLU A 391 10.27 -9.12 -17.97
CA GLU A 391 10.54 -9.64 -19.31
C GLU A 391 9.25 -9.98 -20.08
N TYR A 392 8.22 -10.50 -19.40
CA TYR A 392 6.90 -10.68 -20.03
C TYR A 392 6.29 -9.35 -20.47
N LEU A 393 6.28 -8.35 -19.57
CA LEU A 393 5.70 -7.04 -19.86
C LEU A 393 6.42 -6.36 -21.03
N GLU A 394 7.74 -6.50 -21.14
CA GLU A 394 8.52 -5.99 -22.27
C GLU A 394 8.24 -6.73 -23.58
N ARG A 395 8.13 -8.07 -23.54
CA ARG A 395 7.80 -8.88 -24.73
C ARG A 395 6.37 -8.72 -25.20
N SER A 396 5.46 -8.38 -24.30
CA SER A 396 4.03 -8.23 -24.61
C SER A 396 3.70 -6.98 -25.45
N GLY A 397 4.71 -6.17 -25.81
CA GLY A 397 4.54 -5.00 -26.67
C GLY A 397 4.83 -5.21 -28.16
N TRP A 398 4.30 -4.34 -29.02
CA TRP A 398 4.57 -4.32 -30.47
C TRP A 398 6.05 -4.06 -30.77
N GLN A 399 6.68 -4.94 -31.56
CA GLN A 399 8.01 -4.69 -32.13
C GLN A 399 7.88 -4.28 -33.59
N PRO A 400 8.52 -3.17 -34.02
CA PRO A 400 8.49 -2.75 -35.42
C PRO A 400 9.00 -3.87 -36.33
N GLN A 401 8.18 -4.26 -37.32
CA GLN A 401 8.55 -5.23 -38.34
C GLN A 401 9.85 -4.76 -39.01
N GLY A 402 10.94 -5.50 -38.79
CA GLY A 402 12.26 -5.22 -39.39
C GLY A 402 13.44 -5.31 -38.42
N ARG A 403 13.24 -5.30 -37.10
CA ARG A 403 14.31 -5.57 -36.11
C ARG A 403 13.96 -6.76 -35.22
N ARG A 404 13.87 -7.95 -35.81
CA ARG A 404 14.23 -9.18 -35.07
C ARG A 404 15.74 -9.14 -34.83
N LYS A 405 16.22 -8.30 -33.89
CA LYS A 405 17.48 -8.63 -33.24
C LYS A 405 17.18 -9.86 -32.40
N LEU A 406 17.54 -11.03 -32.96
CA LEU A 406 17.88 -12.19 -32.15
C LEU A 406 18.87 -11.69 -31.09
N LEU A 407 18.38 -11.42 -29.88
CA LEU A 407 19.24 -11.47 -28.71
C LEU A 407 19.76 -12.91 -28.67
N ARG A 408 20.97 -13.12 -29.22
CA ARG A 408 21.73 -14.35 -29.07
C ARG A 408 22.13 -14.45 -27.59
N GLY A 409 21.22 -14.99 -26.78
CA GLY A 409 21.52 -15.66 -25.51
C GLY A 409 21.38 -17.18 -25.71
N PRO A 410 22.01 -18.02 -24.87
CA PRO A 410 22.42 -19.38 -25.26
C PRO A 410 21.26 -20.25 -25.76
N GLN A 411 21.40 -20.71 -27.00
CA GLN A 411 20.61 -21.81 -27.56
C GLN A 411 20.89 -23.08 -26.75
N LYS A 412 19.95 -23.44 -25.87
CA LYS A 412 19.51 -24.80 -25.52
C LYS A 412 18.76 -24.71 -24.20
N LEU A 413 17.44 -24.93 -24.23
CA LEU A 413 16.69 -25.56 -23.14
C LEU A 413 15.36 -26.05 -23.74
N LEU A 414 15.47 -27.21 -24.38
CA LEU A 414 14.37 -28.04 -24.86
C LEU A 414 14.05 -29.04 -23.74
N ARG A 415 12.84 -28.98 -23.16
CA ARG A 415 11.84 -30.08 -23.06
C ARG A 415 10.97 -29.99 -21.80
N LYS A 416 9.69 -30.31 -22.08
CA LYS A 416 8.59 -30.85 -21.26
C LYS A 416 8.37 -30.24 -19.87
N TYR A 417 7.30 -29.46 -19.84
CA TYR A 417 6.51 -29.06 -18.69
C TYR A 417 6.17 -30.27 -17.82
N ASP A 418 6.47 -30.21 -16.53
CA ASP A 418 5.91 -31.13 -15.54
C ASP A 418 4.94 -30.33 -14.66
N ALA A 419 3.65 -30.47 -14.95
CA ALA A 419 2.58 -29.82 -14.19
C ALA A 419 2.43 -30.38 -12.76
N SER A 420 3.16 -31.46 -12.40
CA SER A 420 3.09 -32.06 -11.06
C SER A 420 3.70 -31.17 -9.97
N GLN A 421 4.71 -30.35 -10.28
CA GLN A 421 5.27 -29.40 -9.30
C GLN A 421 4.33 -28.23 -9.00
N MET A 422 3.38 -27.94 -9.90
CA MET A 422 2.30 -26.99 -9.65
C MET A 422 1.31 -27.50 -8.61
N TYR A 423 1.17 -28.82 -8.41
CA TYR A 423 0.28 -29.38 -7.39
C TYR A 423 0.80 -29.16 -5.96
N ASP A 424 2.12 -29.22 -5.75
CA ASP A 424 2.74 -28.82 -4.48
C ASP A 424 2.64 -27.30 -4.27
N ILE A 425 2.70 -26.52 -5.36
CA ILE A 425 2.40 -25.07 -5.36
C ILE A 425 0.92 -24.81 -5.04
N PHE A 426 -0.03 -25.64 -5.48
CA PHE A 426 -1.45 -25.53 -5.13
C PHE A 426 -1.70 -25.88 -3.66
N ASN A 427 -0.92 -26.79 -3.06
CA ASN A 427 -0.97 -27.07 -1.64
C ASN A 427 -0.31 -25.96 -0.80
N LEU A 428 0.81 -25.38 -1.26
CA LEU A 428 1.36 -24.14 -0.72
C LEU A 428 0.40 -22.96 -0.92
N GLN A 429 -0.30 -22.84 -2.05
CA GLN A 429 -1.38 -21.87 -2.29
C GLN A 429 -2.55 -22.16 -1.36
N LYS A 430 -2.93 -23.38 -1.03
CA LYS A 430 -3.97 -23.60 -0.02
C LYS A 430 -3.50 -23.12 1.37
N CYS A 431 -2.23 -23.33 1.70
CA CYS A 431 -1.63 -22.72 2.90
C CYS A 431 -1.48 -21.20 2.78
N LEU A 432 -1.23 -20.63 1.60
CA LEU A 432 -0.79 -19.23 1.42
C LEU A 432 -1.86 -18.29 0.84
N VAL A 433 -2.88 -18.79 0.17
CA VAL A 433 -4.13 -18.09 -0.23
C VAL A 433 -4.92 -17.76 1.02
N SER A 434 -4.86 -18.64 2.02
CA SER A 434 -5.29 -18.37 3.40
C SER A 434 -4.51 -17.22 4.06
N PHE A 435 -3.30 -16.91 3.58
CA PHE A 435 -2.38 -15.90 4.12
C PHE A 435 -2.29 -14.61 3.25
N SER A 436 -2.54 -14.68 1.93
CA SER A 436 -2.50 -13.56 0.98
C SER A 436 -3.66 -12.57 1.15
N ILE A 437 -4.72 -13.00 1.83
CA ILE A 437 -5.88 -12.19 2.18
C ILE A 437 -5.56 -11.22 3.35
N MET A 438 -4.50 -11.49 4.12
CA MET A 438 -4.14 -10.72 5.33
C MET A 438 -3.18 -9.53 5.11
N SER A 439 -2.57 -9.38 3.93
CA SER A 439 -1.51 -8.38 3.68
C SER A 439 -2.02 -7.03 3.15
N GLY A 440 -3.34 -6.79 3.14
CA GLY A 440 -3.92 -5.57 2.56
C GLY A 440 -3.79 -5.49 1.03
N MET A 441 -3.47 -6.61 0.36
CA MET A 441 -3.66 -6.73 -1.08
C MET A 441 -5.17 -6.86 -1.32
N THR A 442 -5.82 -5.77 -1.73
CA THR A 442 -7.24 -5.79 -2.08
C THR A 442 -7.53 -6.97 -3.01
N ALA A 443 -8.37 -7.89 -2.54
CA ALA A 443 -9.00 -8.94 -3.32
C ALA A 443 -10.06 -8.37 -4.28
N THR A 444 -9.68 -7.38 -5.10
CA THR A 444 -10.47 -6.92 -6.24
C THR A 444 -9.98 -7.53 -7.56
N GLY A 445 -9.19 -8.61 -7.49
CA GLY A 445 -8.61 -9.25 -8.68
C GLY A 445 -8.58 -10.78 -8.67
N ILE A 446 -9.40 -11.43 -7.83
CA ILE A 446 -9.71 -12.85 -7.96
C ILE A 446 -11.13 -12.96 -8.54
N PHE A 447 -11.29 -12.43 -9.75
CA PHE A 447 -12.11 -12.92 -10.85
C PHE A 447 -11.49 -12.40 -12.15
#